data_AF-A0A498S7R7-F1
#
_entry.id   AF-A0A498S7R7-F1
#
_cell.length_a   1.000
_cell.length_b   1.000
_cell.length_c   1.000
_cell.angle_alpha   90.00
_cell.angle_beta   90.00
_cell.angle_gamma   90.00
#
_symmetry.space_group_name_H-M   'P 1'
#
loop_
_entity.id
_entity.type
_entity.pdbx_description
1 polymer ?
#
loop_
_entity_poly.entity_id
_entity_poly.type
_entity_poly.pdbx_seq_one_letter_code
_entity_poly.pdbx_strand_id
1 'polypeptide(L)'
;MIIVELILSRISLAQNILESELWINTTYQAEDVGIRCENLLQCKAWNSWWKLQTGDITPTAEIIDLLLSRKVEVSLNSVVQLTKFGLPKYLLSKYKINAHFEEIPSMIIVRNQKVANFYKLGEISSIFEFHKGLQIDLEKVCAPDEFDTANVNKITKTLQNSNEMESNDKEAKKNGNSREKMSNYAMLFKQSIQLSNILSIFDSEMISNMMPLSSTLLLPLLNKSHYDSRSPPIIGNDKITEVFFGILIQSMSNFDQSTMDYDMDIWLRMAWHDRRLTHQFDRPILVNDENTLKKIWRPEPFFQNAKEARYHRMTTLNFWLYVFPNGEIFFETHIYLKPSCKLILCKYPHDNQECSLKITASQNSIRYNWFPRLSDAIRMNKLMKAELYVEKYYKRYCDGVRKTGNFSCLEASCRLKRSISYHITRTYIPTATCVVFSWIGVWLPEEFFTGRIFGSLTLFLTLSAESSAVKEVLPKVSYMKAIDLWFGFTASFVFITMLEALIVISLEHKSRELRKKAESGVDDMSRYQMMLLMLESGRYHSTARHIDKYCRTLYPVVFLLFLIIYYFVITEGDETKCLQRANDEL
;
A
#
# COMPACT_ATOMS: atom_id res chain seq x y z
N MET A 1 14.46 -15.17 37.87
CA MET A 1 13.21 -15.94 37.72
C MET A 1 13.04 -16.24 36.25
N ILE A 2 13.64 -17.34 35.81
CA ILE A 2 13.62 -17.88 34.46
C ILE A 2 12.84 -19.18 34.59
N ILE A 3 11.73 -19.32 33.89
CA ILE A 3 11.07 -20.62 33.72
C ILE A 3 10.98 -20.84 32.22
N VAL A 4 11.88 -21.69 31.77
CA VAL A 4 11.84 -22.43 30.51
C VAL A 4 11.02 -23.69 30.79
N GLU A 5 9.96 -23.92 30.03
CA GLU A 5 9.38 -25.24 29.87
C GLU A 5 9.36 -25.60 28.38
N LEU A 6 10.24 -26.53 28.04
CA LEU A 6 10.18 -27.37 26.86
C LEU A 6 9.54 -28.68 27.31
N ILE A 7 8.51 -29.18 26.61
CA ILE A 7 8.29 -30.62 26.43
C ILE A 7 7.32 -30.90 25.25
N LEU A 8 7.90 -31.63 24.29
CA LEU A 8 7.39 -32.70 23.44
C LEU A 8 6.29 -32.47 22.39
N SER A 9 6.70 -32.80 21.17
CA SER A 9 5.88 -33.24 20.05
C SER A 9 4.89 -34.36 20.42
N ARG A 10 3.64 -34.21 20.00
CA ARG A 10 2.83 -35.31 19.49
C ARG A 10 2.21 -34.87 18.18
N ILE A 11 2.53 -35.62 17.13
CA ILE A 11 1.77 -35.69 15.89
C ILE A 11 0.41 -36.31 16.25
N SER A 12 -0.69 -35.60 16.04
CA SER A 12 -2.00 -36.23 15.81
C SER A 12 -2.62 -35.63 14.54
N LEU A 13 -3.14 -36.54 13.72
CA LEU A 13 -3.90 -36.26 12.52
C LEU A 13 -5.11 -35.33 12.80
N ALA A 14 -5.43 -34.52 11.78
CA ALA A 14 -6.75 -33.99 11.43
C ALA A 14 -7.69 -33.62 12.60
N GLN A 15 -7.75 -32.33 12.94
CA GLN A 15 -8.92 -31.76 13.59
C GLN A 15 -9.43 -30.58 12.76
N ASN A 16 -10.70 -30.70 12.39
CA ASN A 16 -11.51 -29.75 11.64
C ASN A 16 -11.24 -28.30 12.07
N ILE A 17 -10.78 -27.49 11.12
CA ILE A 17 -10.76 -26.04 11.28
C ILE A 17 -12.24 -25.63 11.26
N LEU A 18 -12.84 -25.43 12.44
CA LEU A 18 -14.13 -24.73 12.54
C LEU A 18 -13.98 -23.39 11.80
N GLU A 19 -14.84 -23.18 10.81
CA GLU A 19 -14.86 -21.99 9.97
C GLU A 19 -15.21 -20.73 10.80
N SER A 20 -15.01 -19.58 10.18
CA SER A 20 -15.39 -18.24 10.65
C SER A 20 -16.83 -18.17 11.19
N GLU A 21 -17.12 -17.12 11.98
CA GLU A 21 -18.48 -16.80 12.45
C GLU A 21 -19.48 -16.85 11.28
N LEU A 22 -20.63 -17.51 11.46
CA LEU A 22 -21.66 -17.65 10.42
C LEU A 22 -22.45 -16.35 10.30
N TRP A 23 -22.47 -15.74 9.12
CA TRP A 23 -23.12 -14.45 8.88
C TRP A 23 -24.53 -14.65 8.30
N ILE A 24 -25.54 -14.14 8.99
CA ILE A 24 -26.93 -14.15 8.54
C ILE A 24 -27.34 -12.72 8.20
N ASN A 25 -27.57 -12.49 6.90
CA ASN A 25 -27.81 -11.18 6.32
C ASN A 25 -29.16 -11.07 5.60
N THR A 26 -30.01 -12.11 5.65
CA THR A 26 -31.35 -12.10 5.04
C THR A 26 -32.31 -12.96 5.87
N THR A 27 -33.61 -12.68 5.78
CA THR A 27 -34.67 -13.42 6.47
C THR A 27 -34.65 -14.91 6.11
N TYR A 28 -34.47 -15.24 4.83
CA TYR A 28 -34.39 -16.63 4.36
C TYR A 28 -33.18 -17.40 4.92
N GLN A 29 -32.02 -16.75 5.00
CA GLN A 29 -30.83 -17.35 5.64
C GLN A 29 -31.05 -17.64 7.13
N ALA A 30 -31.90 -16.88 7.80
CA ALA A 30 -32.24 -17.12 9.20
C ALA A 30 -33.21 -18.30 9.34
N GLU A 31 -34.22 -18.39 8.47
CA GLU A 31 -35.20 -19.48 8.46
C GLU A 31 -34.60 -20.83 8.06
N ASP A 32 -33.70 -20.85 7.07
CA ASP A 32 -32.98 -22.07 6.63
C ASP A 32 -32.16 -22.70 7.76
N VAL A 33 -31.75 -21.90 8.74
CA VAL A 33 -30.98 -22.35 9.91
C VAL A 33 -31.86 -22.48 11.16
N GLY A 34 -33.19 -22.41 10.99
CA GLY A 34 -34.17 -22.66 12.05
C GLY A 34 -34.43 -21.48 13.00
N ILE A 35 -33.93 -20.27 12.67
CA ILE A 35 -34.13 -19.06 13.49
C ILE A 35 -35.49 -18.44 13.16
N ARG A 36 -36.38 -18.39 14.15
CA ARG A 36 -37.70 -17.77 14.01
C ARG A 36 -37.64 -16.26 14.21
N CYS A 37 -37.43 -15.51 13.12
CA CYS A 37 -37.25 -14.06 13.13
C CYS A 37 -38.45 -13.29 13.70
N GLU A 38 -39.67 -13.83 13.59
CA GLU A 38 -40.90 -13.23 14.12
C GLU A 38 -40.90 -13.02 15.64
N ASN A 39 -40.10 -13.80 16.37
CA ASN A 39 -40.04 -13.75 17.83
C ASN A 39 -39.01 -12.75 18.37
N LEU A 40 -38.14 -12.21 17.49
CA LEU A 40 -37.19 -11.17 17.86
C LEU A 40 -37.91 -9.87 18.17
N LEU A 41 -37.62 -9.31 19.35
CA LEU A 41 -38.19 -8.03 19.80
C LEU A 41 -37.89 -6.91 18.79
N GLN A 42 -36.72 -6.98 18.14
CA GLN A 42 -36.23 -6.02 17.15
C GLN A 42 -37.00 -6.09 15.82
N CYS A 43 -37.45 -7.28 15.41
CA CYS A 43 -38.28 -7.43 14.21
C CYS A 43 -39.73 -6.98 14.48
N LYS A 44 -40.24 -7.20 15.70
CA LYS A 44 -41.54 -6.63 16.13
C LYS A 44 -41.51 -5.11 16.18
N ALA A 45 -40.39 -4.52 16.62
CA ALA A 45 -40.17 -3.08 16.60
C ALA A 45 -40.20 -2.52 15.18
N TRP A 46 -39.51 -3.19 14.24
CA TRP A 46 -39.44 -2.76 12.84
C TRP A 46 -40.79 -2.82 12.12
N ASN A 47 -41.54 -3.90 12.33
CA ASN A 47 -42.89 -4.05 11.78
C ASN A 47 -43.85 -2.98 12.35
N SER A 48 -43.75 -2.69 13.65
CA SER A 48 -44.55 -1.64 14.30
C SER A 48 -44.17 -0.23 13.82
N TRP A 49 -42.88 0.03 13.58
CA TRP A 49 -42.39 1.28 12.99
C TRP A 49 -42.92 1.49 11.57
N TRP A 50 -42.84 0.46 10.71
CA TRP A 50 -43.34 0.53 9.34
C TRP A 50 -44.85 0.80 9.31
N LYS A 51 -45.63 0.11 10.15
CA LYS A 51 -47.08 0.31 10.28
C LYS A 51 -47.47 1.68 10.86
N LEU A 52 -46.59 2.31 11.65
CA LEU A 52 -46.76 3.69 12.11
C LEU A 52 -46.49 4.69 10.97
N GLN A 53 -45.54 4.41 10.07
CA GLN A 53 -45.25 5.25 8.89
C GLN A 53 -46.36 5.18 7.84
N THR A 54 -46.98 4.01 7.64
CA THR A 54 -48.11 3.84 6.73
C THR A 54 -49.44 4.33 7.31
N GLY A 55 -49.49 4.64 8.61
CA GLY A 55 -50.68 5.14 9.30
C GLY A 55 -51.66 4.06 9.74
N ASP A 56 -51.27 2.78 9.66
CA ASP A 56 -52.11 1.62 9.96
C ASP A 56 -52.35 1.40 11.46
N ILE A 57 -51.51 1.98 12.34
CA ILE A 57 -51.60 1.81 13.80
C ILE A 57 -51.39 3.14 14.53
N THR A 58 -52.12 3.38 15.63
CA THR A 58 -51.93 4.55 16.51
C THR A 58 -50.88 4.29 17.61
N PRO A 59 -50.01 5.26 17.95
CA PRO A 59 -48.91 5.05 18.89
C PRO A 59 -49.37 4.93 20.35
N THR A 60 -49.48 3.70 20.85
CA THR A 60 -49.69 3.35 22.28
C THR A 60 -48.38 3.38 23.07
N ALA A 61 -48.45 3.46 24.41
CA ALA A 61 -47.27 3.54 25.28
C ALA A 61 -46.35 2.31 25.13
N GLU A 62 -46.94 1.12 24.97
CA GLU A 62 -46.20 -0.13 24.74
C GLU A 62 -45.44 -0.15 23.41
N ILE A 63 -46.03 0.38 22.33
CA ILE A 63 -45.36 0.48 21.02
C ILE A 63 -44.21 1.49 21.11
N ILE A 64 -44.38 2.57 21.87
CA ILE A 64 -43.33 3.58 22.07
C ILE A 64 -42.16 3.01 22.90
N ASP A 65 -42.41 2.24 23.96
CA ASP A 65 -41.35 1.54 24.71
C ASP A 65 -40.62 0.51 23.84
N LEU A 66 -41.37 -0.18 22.97
CA LEU A 66 -40.82 -1.14 22.01
C LEU A 66 -39.97 -0.45 20.93
N LEU A 67 -40.32 0.78 20.54
CA LEU A 67 -39.53 1.63 19.64
C LEU A 67 -38.34 2.30 20.34
N LEU A 68 -38.44 2.68 21.62
CA LEU A 68 -37.32 3.24 22.40
C LEU A 68 -36.16 2.24 22.54
N SER A 69 -36.45 0.94 22.44
CA SER A 69 -35.42 -0.10 22.35
C SER A 69 -34.59 -0.05 21.05
N ARG A 70 -35.07 0.65 20.02
CA ARG A 70 -34.44 0.77 18.71
C ARG A 70 -34.24 2.22 18.31
N LYS A 71 -33.01 2.55 18.02
CA LYS A 71 -32.54 3.92 17.94
C LYS A 71 -32.83 4.49 16.56
N VAL A 72 -34.06 4.98 16.38
CA VAL A 72 -34.62 5.45 15.11
C VAL A 72 -35.13 6.89 15.26
N GLU A 73 -34.86 7.70 14.23
CA GLU A 73 -35.38 9.06 14.11
C GLU A 73 -36.89 9.03 13.85
N VAL A 74 -37.67 9.69 14.72
CA VAL A 74 -39.12 9.82 14.53
C VAL A 74 -39.46 11.27 14.22
N SER A 75 -40.05 11.50 13.04
CA SER A 75 -40.63 12.77 12.61
C SER A 75 -41.94 13.02 13.37
N LEU A 76 -41.95 14.00 14.27
CA LEU A 76 -43.13 14.33 15.07
C LEU A 76 -44.00 15.33 14.30
N ASN A 77 -45.08 14.85 13.70
CA ASN A 77 -45.88 15.59 12.73
C ASN A 77 -47.26 16.00 13.26
N SER A 78 -47.62 15.59 14.48
CA SER A 78 -48.93 15.84 15.09
C SER A 78 -48.82 16.52 16.46
N VAL A 79 -49.74 17.44 16.74
CA VAL A 79 -49.85 18.16 18.02
C VAL A 79 -50.04 17.21 19.20
N VAL A 80 -50.66 16.04 18.97
CA VAL A 80 -50.85 14.98 19.99
C VAL A 80 -49.51 14.32 20.34
N GLN A 81 -48.60 14.19 19.37
CA GLN A 81 -47.28 13.58 19.56
C GLN A 81 -46.38 14.51 20.38
N LEU A 82 -46.35 15.81 20.06
CA LEU A 82 -45.60 16.85 20.80
C LEU A 82 -45.93 16.89 22.30
N THR A 83 -47.21 16.90 22.65
CA THR A 83 -47.65 16.97 24.05
C THR A 83 -47.25 15.76 24.88
N LYS A 84 -47.08 14.59 24.23
CA LYS A 84 -46.70 13.34 24.89
C LYS A 84 -45.21 13.28 25.23
N PHE A 85 -44.38 14.07 24.55
CA PHE A 85 -42.95 14.25 24.81
C PHE A 85 -42.63 15.50 25.66
N GLY A 86 -43.63 16.17 26.21
CA GLY A 86 -43.45 17.38 27.02
C GLY A 86 -43.00 18.61 26.22
N LEU A 87 -43.14 18.59 24.89
CA LEU A 87 -42.67 19.66 24.00
C LEU A 87 -43.79 20.68 23.70
N PRO A 88 -43.48 21.99 23.66
CA PRO A 88 -44.46 23.04 23.39
C PRO A 88 -45.15 22.92 22.02
N LYS A 89 -46.48 23.09 22.00
CA LYS A 89 -47.32 22.94 20.78
C LYS A 89 -46.95 23.88 19.63
N TYR A 90 -46.32 25.03 19.91
CA TYR A 90 -45.96 26.01 18.89
C TYR A 90 -44.77 25.58 18.00
N LEU A 91 -44.04 24.51 18.36
CA LEU A 91 -42.86 24.11 17.61
C LEU A 91 -43.19 23.56 16.21
N LEU A 92 -44.37 22.95 16.01
CA LEU A 92 -44.83 22.42 14.72
C LEU A 92 -45.23 23.52 13.71
N SER A 93 -45.58 24.73 14.17
CA SER A 93 -45.95 25.82 13.25
C SER A 93 -44.73 26.53 12.64
N LYS A 94 -43.53 26.26 13.17
CA LYS A 94 -42.31 26.99 12.83
C LYS A 94 -41.14 26.08 12.43
N TYR A 95 -41.12 24.82 12.85
CA TYR A 95 -40.04 23.87 12.60
C TYR A 95 -40.55 22.44 12.34
N LYS A 96 -39.80 21.69 11.53
CA LYS A 96 -39.94 20.23 11.42
C LYS A 96 -39.09 19.59 12.52
N ILE A 97 -39.69 18.77 13.37
CA ILE A 97 -39.05 18.24 14.58
C ILE A 97 -38.83 16.75 14.42
N ASN A 98 -37.57 16.35 14.50
CA ASN A 98 -37.16 14.96 14.48
C ASN A 98 -36.48 14.63 15.81
N ALA A 99 -37.01 13.63 16.52
CA ALA A 99 -36.42 13.15 17.77
C ALA A 99 -35.41 12.04 17.45
N HIS A 100 -34.14 12.28 17.76
CA HIS A 100 -33.06 11.30 17.64
C HIS A 100 -32.78 10.66 18.99
N PHE A 101 -32.61 9.34 18.99
CA PHE A 101 -32.18 8.56 20.15
C PHE A 101 -30.78 7.99 19.83
N GLU A 102 -29.81 8.05 20.77
CA GLU A 102 -28.38 7.60 20.61
C GLU A 102 -28.25 6.23 19.98
N GLU A 103 -27.10 5.72 19.46
CA GLU A 103 -26.93 4.44 18.67
C GLU A 103 -26.52 3.15 19.47
N ILE A 104 -27.09 1.96 19.14
CA ILE A 104 -26.73 0.61 19.67
C ILE A 104 -26.26 -0.17 18.44
N PRO A 105 -25.20 -0.99 18.54
CA PRO A 105 -24.65 -1.73 17.41
C PRO A 105 -25.71 -2.59 16.68
N SER A 106 -25.69 -2.52 15.34
CA SER A 106 -26.60 -3.21 14.40
C SER A 106 -26.39 -4.72 14.31
N MET A 107 -25.34 -5.25 14.95
CA MET A 107 -24.98 -6.67 14.89
C MET A 107 -24.97 -7.32 16.27
N ILE A 108 -25.62 -8.49 16.34
CA ILE A 108 -25.57 -9.37 17.51
C ILE A 108 -24.64 -10.54 17.20
N ILE A 109 -23.70 -10.80 18.12
CA ILE A 109 -22.82 -11.97 18.07
C ILE A 109 -23.27 -12.95 19.16
N VAL A 110 -23.77 -14.12 18.75
CA VAL A 110 -24.24 -15.20 19.62
C VAL A 110 -23.20 -16.31 19.61
N ARG A 111 -22.55 -16.54 20.75
CA ARG A 111 -21.45 -17.54 20.87
C ARG A 111 -21.82 -18.78 21.67
N ASN A 112 -23.02 -18.82 22.26
CA ASN A 112 -23.49 -19.98 23.02
C ASN A 112 -25.03 -20.00 23.11
N GLN A 113 -25.57 -21.16 23.49
CA GLN A 113 -27.01 -21.38 23.60
C GLN A 113 -27.68 -20.52 24.69
N LYS A 114 -26.95 -20.09 25.73
CA LYS A 114 -27.49 -19.19 26.77
C LYS A 114 -27.82 -17.80 26.20
N VAL A 115 -26.94 -17.26 25.35
CA VAL A 115 -27.16 -15.99 24.64
C VAL A 115 -28.25 -16.16 23.57
N ALA A 116 -28.30 -17.30 22.89
CA ALA A 116 -29.38 -17.61 21.94
C ALA A 116 -30.76 -17.61 22.62
N ASN A 117 -30.85 -18.21 23.81
CA ASN A 117 -32.08 -18.24 24.61
C ASN A 117 -32.47 -16.86 25.14
N PHE A 118 -31.50 -16.01 25.50
CA PHE A 118 -31.75 -14.62 25.91
C PHE A 118 -32.45 -13.83 24.79
N TYR A 119 -32.05 -14.03 23.54
CA TYR A 119 -32.68 -13.44 22.36
C TYR A 119 -33.86 -14.25 21.80
N LYS A 120 -34.27 -15.34 22.46
CA LYS A 120 -35.35 -16.26 22.04
C LYS A 120 -35.18 -16.83 20.62
N LEU A 121 -33.94 -17.08 20.21
CA LEU A 121 -33.60 -17.52 18.84
C LEU A 121 -33.91 -19.01 18.55
N GLY A 122 -34.30 -19.80 19.55
CA GLY A 122 -34.53 -21.25 19.40
C GLY A 122 -33.30 -22.10 19.74
N GLU A 123 -33.38 -23.42 19.52
CA GLU A 123 -32.29 -24.35 19.80
C GLU A 123 -31.31 -24.39 18.62
N ILE A 124 -30.11 -23.82 18.84
CA ILE A 124 -29.11 -23.53 17.80
C ILE A 124 -27.78 -24.26 18.12
N SER A 125 -27.84 -25.30 18.95
CA SER A 125 -26.69 -26.07 19.43
C SER A 125 -25.86 -26.68 18.30
N SER A 126 -26.51 -27.10 17.21
CA SER A 126 -25.88 -27.69 16.03
C SER A 126 -25.00 -26.71 15.24
N ILE A 127 -25.27 -25.40 15.27
CA ILE A 127 -24.42 -24.41 14.57
C ILE A 127 -23.05 -24.32 15.25
N PHE A 128 -23.00 -24.42 16.57
CA PHE A 128 -21.76 -24.28 17.34
C PHE A 128 -20.83 -25.50 17.23
N GLU A 129 -21.30 -26.60 16.62
CA GLU A 129 -20.46 -27.75 16.27
C GLU A 129 -19.56 -27.46 15.06
N PHE A 130 -20.00 -26.55 14.17
CA PHE A 130 -19.32 -26.24 12.89
C PHE A 130 -18.78 -24.80 12.81
N HIS A 131 -19.34 -23.86 13.59
CA HIS A 131 -18.96 -22.44 13.58
C HIS A 131 -18.65 -21.89 14.98
N LYS A 132 -17.68 -20.97 15.09
CA LYS A 132 -17.27 -20.35 16.37
C LYS A 132 -18.33 -19.46 17.03
N GLY A 133 -19.31 -19.02 16.26
CA GLY A 133 -20.34 -18.09 16.69
C GLY A 133 -21.24 -17.70 15.52
N LEU A 134 -22.39 -17.13 15.85
CA LEU A 134 -23.40 -16.69 14.92
C LEU A 134 -23.48 -15.18 14.94
N GLN A 135 -23.36 -14.54 13.79
CA GLN A 135 -23.46 -13.09 13.64
C GLN A 135 -24.71 -12.75 12.83
N ILE A 136 -25.65 -12.04 13.47
CA ILE A 136 -26.94 -11.68 12.87
C ILE A 136 -26.96 -10.17 12.65
N ASP A 137 -27.13 -9.76 11.39
CA ASP A 137 -27.43 -8.39 11.00
C ASP A 137 -28.94 -8.16 11.14
N LEU A 138 -29.31 -7.49 12.23
CA LEU A 138 -30.73 -7.29 12.57
C LEU A 138 -31.45 -6.35 11.59
N GLU A 139 -30.73 -5.50 10.85
CA GLU A 139 -31.36 -4.58 9.90
C GLU A 139 -31.87 -5.32 8.67
N LYS A 140 -31.08 -6.27 8.18
CA LYS A 140 -31.43 -7.02 6.96
C LYS A 140 -32.37 -8.19 7.22
N VAL A 141 -32.28 -8.80 8.40
CA VAL A 141 -33.15 -9.93 8.79
C VAL A 141 -34.55 -9.46 9.17
N CYS A 142 -34.70 -8.25 9.73
CA CYS A 142 -36.00 -7.74 10.16
C CYS A 142 -36.71 -6.88 9.11
N ALA A 143 -36.10 -6.62 7.95
CA ALA A 143 -36.73 -5.84 6.89
C ALA A 143 -37.98 -6.58 6.35
N PRO A 144 -39.16 -5.93 6.21
CA PRO A 144 -40.30 -6.59 5.60
C PRO A 144 -39.94 -6.91 4.15
N ASP A 145 -40.16 -8.15 3.73
CA ASP A 145 -39.95 -8.59 2.36
C ASP A 145 -40.59 -7.60 1.39
N GLU A 146 -39.80 -7.01 0.49
CA GLU A 146 -40.33 -6.43 -0.73
C GLU A 146 -40.91 -7.57 -1.57
N PHE A 147 -42.17 -7.92 -1.30
CA PHE A 147 -42.99 -8.71 -2.21
C PHE A 147 -43.22 -7.86 -3.46
N ASP A 148 -42.35 -8.08 -4.44
CA ASP A 148 -42.35 -7.46 -5.76
C ASP A 148 -43.58 -7.91 -6.56
N THR A 149 -44.74 -7.34 -6.22
CA THR A 149 -46.05 -7.58 -6.86
C THR A 149 -46.10 -7.14 -8.33
N ALA A 150 -45.04 -6.51 -8.85
CA ALA A 150 -44.88 -6.20 -10.27
C ALA A 150 -44.54 -7.43 -11.13
N ASN A 151 -43.99 -8.50 -10.56
CA ASN A 151 -43.58 -9.70 -11.31
C ASN A 151 -44.66 -10.77 -11.43
N VAL A 152 -45.57 -10.89 -10.46
CA VAL A 152 -46.65 -11.90 -10.53
C VAL A 152 -47.70 -11.51 -11.58
N ASN A 153 -48.10 -10.23 -11.65
CA ASN A 153 -49.05 -9.76 -12.69
C ASN A 153 -48.47 -9.78 -14.11
N LYS A 154 -47.15 -9.80 -14.24
CA LYS A 154 -46.45 -9.95 -15.52
C LYS A 154 -46.43 -11.42 -15.95
N ILE A 155 -46.22 -12.35 -15.02
CA ILE A 155 -46.25 -13.80 -15.29
C ILE A 155 -47.67 -14.28 -15.60
N THR A 156 -48.70 -13.80 -14.89
CA THR A 156 -50.10 -14.21 -15.15
C THR A 156 -50.64 -13.66 -16.48
N LYS A 157 -50.20 -12.47 -16.92
CA LYS A 157 -50.50 -11.95 -18.27
C LYS A 157 -49.71 -12.63 -19.38
N THR A 158 -48.55 -13.20 -19.08
CA THR A 158 -47.72 -13.90 -20.08
C THR A 158 -48.18 -15.35 -20.28
N LEU A 159 -48.87 -15.95 -19.30
CA LEU A 159 -49.44 -17.31 -19.41
C LEU A 159 -50.85 -17.37 -20.02
N GLN A 160 -51.54 -16.25 -20.19
CA GLN A 160 -52.86 -16.21 -20.87
C GLN A 160 -52.79 -15.80 -22.36
N ASN A 161 -51.66 -15.27 -22.83
CA ASN A 161 -51.50 -14.84 -24.23
C ASN A 161 -50.74 -15.85 -25.12
N SER A 162 -50.48 -17.07 -24.65
CA SER A 162 -49.80 -18.10 -25.43
C SER A 162 -50.72 -18.91 -26.36
N ASN A 163 -51.97 -18.51 -26.56
CA ASN A 163 -52.93 -19.26 -27.41
C ASN A 163 -53.52 -18.49 -28.60
N GLU A 164 -53.20 -17.22 -28.84
CA GLU A 164 -53.72 -16.53 -30.03
C GLU A 164 -52.68 -15.54 -30.57
N MET A 165 -51.79 -16.01 -31.47
CA MET A 165 -51.12 -15.16 -32.46
C MET A 165 -50.40 -16.01 -33.54
N GLU A 166 -51.11 -16.93 -34.18
CA GLU A 166 -50.97 -17.10 -35.64
C GLU A 166 -51.93 -16.10 -36.28
N SER A 167 -51.43 -14.88 -36.52
CA SER A 167 -51.94 -13.84 -37.42
C SER A 167 -51.71 -12.47 -36.80
N ASN A 168 -50.67 -11.80 -37.28
CA ASN A 168 -50.66 -10.37 -37.65
C ASN A 168 -49.22 -9.89 -37.72
N ASP A 169 -48.53 -10.47 -38.69
CA ASP A 169 -47.34 -9.87 -39.27
C ASP A 169 -47.82 -8.71 -40.17
N LYS A 170 -47.82 -7.48 -39.62
CA LYS A 170 -47.85 -6.16 -40.29
C LYS A 170 -48.26 -5.06 -39.29
N GLU A 171 -47.32 -4.60 -38.46
CA GLU A 171 -47.23 -3.21 -37.96
C GLU A 171 -46.14 -3.06 -36.88
N ALA A 172 -44.88 -3.08 -37.29
CA ALA A 172 -43.78 -2.60 -36.44
C ALA A 172 -42.63 -2.03 -37.27
N LYS A 173 -42.95 -1.18 -38.26
CA LYS A 173 -42.02 -0.26 -38.90
C LYS A 173 -42.23 1.14 -38.32
N LYS A 174 -41.67 1.42 -37.14
CA LYS A 174 -41.31 2.77 -36.66
C LYS A 174 -40.66 2.67 -35.27
N ASN A 175 -39.34 2.53 -35.25
CA ASN A 175 -38.39 3.01 -34.23
C ASN A 175 -36.99 2.51 -34.61
N GLY A 176 -36.35 3.20 -35.56
CA GLY A 176 -35.07 2.81 -36.16
C GLY A 176 -33.82 3.13 -35.31
N ASN A 177 -33.94 3.91 -34.24
CA ASN A 177 -32.77 4.56 -33.63
C ASN A 177 -31.99 3.68 -32.63
N SER A 178 -32.59 2.64 -32.07
CA SER A 178 -31.92 1.71 -31.13
C SER A 178 -31.32 0.49 -31.83
N ARG A 179 -31.98 -0.01 -32.90
CA ARG A 179 -31.47 -1.11 -33.73
C ARG A 179 -30.28 -0.69 -34.59
N GLU A 180 -30.27 0.53 -35.14
CA GLU A 180 -29.11 1.05 -35.89
C GLU A 180 -27.88 1.24 -34.99
N LYS A 181 -28.06 1.77 -33.78
CA LYS A 181 -26.96 1.89 -32.80
C LYS A 181 -26.39 0.52 -32.41
N MET A 182 -27.25 -0.45 -32.10
CA MET A 182 -26.82 -1.80 -31.72
C MET A 182 -26.19 -2.58 -32.90
N SER A 183 -26.67 -2.35 -34.12
CA SER A 183 -26.08 -2.90 -35.36
C SER A 183 -24.68 -2.33 -35.64
N ASN A 184 -24.48 -1.02 -35.43
CA ASN A 184 -23.16 -0.38 -35.57
C ASN A 184 -22.14 -0.91 -34.55
N TYR A 185 -22.57 -1.22 -33.33
CA TYR A 185 -21.72 -1.78 -32.28
C TYR A 185 -21.32 -3.23 -32.55
N ALA A 186 -22.25 -4.08 -33.01
CA ALA A 186 -21.94 -5.44 -33.44
C ALA A 186 -20.99 -5.47 -34.66
N MET A 187 -21.07 -4.46 -35.53
CA MET A 187 -20.18 -4.31 -36.69
C MET A 187 -18.75 -3.95 -36.26
N LEU A 188 -18.57 -3.14 -35.21
CA LEU A 188 -17.25 -2.74 -34.68
C LEU A 188 -16.46 -3.94 -34.10
N PHE A 189 -17.14 -4.86 -33.39
CA PHE A 189 -16.50 -6.07 -32.84
C PHE A 189 -16.27 -7.17 -33.89
N LYS A 190 -16.96 -7.10 -35.04
CA LYS A 190 -16.74 -7.95 -36.21
C LYS A 190 -15.62 -7.44 -37.11
N GLN A 191 -15.36 -6.13 -37.11
CA GLN A 191 -14.15 -5.57 -37.72
C GLN A 191 -12.93 -5.97 -36.88
N SER A 192 -11.87 -6.46 -37.54
CA SER A 192 -10.62 -6.81 -36.86
C SER A 192 -9.98 -5.55 -36.27
N ILE A 193 -10.23 -5.28 -35.00
CA ILE A 193 -9.40 -4.36 -34.23
C ILE A 193 -7.98 -4.93 -34.29
N GLN A 194 -6.98 -4.09 -34.51
CA GLN A 194 -5.61 -4.55 -34.36
C GLN A 194 -5.40 -4.82 -32.86
N LEU A 195 -4.97 -6.02 -32.49
CA LEU A 195 -4.70 -6.47 -31.11
C LEU A 195 -3.95 -5.43 -30.26
N SER A 196 -3.09 -4.63 -30.90
CA SER A 196 -2.32 -3.54 -30.31
C SER A 196 -3.15 -2.36 -29.79
N ASN A 197 -4.40 -2.19 -30.25
CA ASN A 197 -5.33 -1.11 -29.92
C ASN A 197 -6.55 -1.60 -29.10
N ILE A 198 -6.57 -2.84 -28.64
CA ILE A 198 -7.69 -3.43 -27.87
C ILE A 198 -8.08 -2.61 -26.64
N LEU A 199 -7.13 -1.88 -26.03
CA LEU A 199 -7.36 -1.02 -24.87
C LEU A 199 -8.25 0.18 -25.18
N SER A 200 -8.25 0.68 -26.43
CA SER A 200 -9.08 1.82 -26.84
C SER A 200 -10.59 1.54 -26.73
N ILE A 201 -10.98 0.26 -26.76
CA ILE A 201 -12.37 -0.14 -26.61
C ILE A 201 -12.85 0.14 -25.17
N PHE A 202 -11.98 -0.06 -24.17
CA PHE A 202 -12.27 0.18 -22.76
C PHE A 202 -12.22 1.66 -22.37
N ASP A 203 -11.50 2.49 -23.13
CA ASP A 203 -11.51 3.95 -22.97
C ASP A 203 -12.81 4.59 -23.47
N SER A 204 -13.55 3.89 -24.34
CA SER A 204 -14.84 4.37 -24.85
C SER A 204 -15.97 4.11 -23.83
N GLU A 205 -16.91 5.04 -23.69
CA GLU A 205 -18.17 4.87 -22.92
C GLU A 205 -19.06 3.71 -23.44
N MET A 206 -18.60 2.99 -24.47
CA MET A 206 -19.32 1.95 -25.17
C MET A 206 -19.33 0.61 -24.40
N ILE A 207 -18.22 0.23 -23.74
CA ILE A 207 -18.16 -0.98 -22.91
C ILE A 207 -18.86 -0.78 -21.56
N SER A 208 -18.73 0.40 -20.94
CA SER A 208 -19.38 0.67 -19.65
C SER A 208 -20.91 0.52 -19.72
N ASN A 209 -21.49 0.70 -20.90
CA ASN A 209 -22.93 0.59 -21.15
C ASN A 209 -23.37 -0.79 -21.69
N MET A 210 -22.44 -1.68 -22.10
CA MET A 210 -22.76 -3.03 -22.58
C MET A 210 -22.37 -4.10 -21.56
N MET A 211 -23.38 -4.75 -20.97
CA MET A 211 -23.16 -5.91 -20.12
C MET A 211 -22.53 -7.07 -20.92
N PRO A 212 -21.38 -7.62 -20.48
CA PRO A 212 -20.75 -8.76 -21.14
C PRO A 212 -21.57 -10.04 -20.94
N LEU A 213 -21.31 -11.04 -21.78
CA LEU A 213 -21.95 -12.34 -21.71
C LEU A 213 -21.30 -13.23 -20.63
N SER A 214 -22.08 -14.18 -20.09
CA SER A 214 -21.61 -15.12 -19.06
C SER A 214 -20.60 -16.13 -19.61
N SER A 215 -19.63 -16.50 -18.77
CA SER A 215 -18.61 -17.52 -19.03
C SER A 215 -19.17 -18.89 -19.39
N THR A 216 -20.42 -19.21 -19.02
CA THR A 216 -21.08 -20.48 -19.34
C THR A 216 -21.20 -20.72 -20.84
N LEU A 217 -21.31 -19.66 -21.64
CA LEU A 217 -21.39 -19.74 -23.10
C LEU A 217 -20.09 -20.21 -23.75
N LEU A 218 -18.97 -20.15 -23.02
CA LEU A 218 -17.66 -20.60 -23.49
C LEU A 218 -17.45 -22.11 -23.28
N LEU A 219 -18.21 -22.74 -22.37
CA LEU A 219 -18.02 -24.15 -22.00
C LEU A 219 -18.10 -25.14 -23.18
N PRO A 220 -19.00 -24.99 -24.17
CA PRO A 220 -19.02 -25.87 -25.34
C PRO A 220 -17.73 -25.79 -26.17
N LEU A 221 -17.15 -24.59 -26.28
CA LEU A 221 -15.90 -24.35 -27.01
C LEU A 221 -14.69 -24.90 -26.25
N LEU A 222 -14.74 -24.91 -24.93
CA LEU A 222 -13.68 -25.44 -24.04
C LEU A 222 -13.72 -26.95 -23.84
N ASN A 223 -14.54 -27.67 -24.61
CA ASN A 223 -14.55 -29.13 -24.54
C ASN A 223 -13.20 -29.69 -25.05
N LYS A 224 -12.65 -30.69 -24.35
CA LYS A 224 -11.30 -31.24 -24.59
C LYS A 224 -11.09 -31.78 -26.01
N SER A 225 -12.16 -32.15 -26.71
CA SER A 225 -12.10 -32.58 -28.11
C SER A 225 -11.75 -31.46 -29.09
N HIS A 226 -12.00 -30.20 -28.72
CA HIS A 226 -11.84 -29.04 -29.60
C HIS A 226 -10.81 -28.02 -29.09
N TYR A 227 -10.49 -28.05 -27.78
CA TYR A 227 -9.58 -27.09 -27.17
C TYR A 227 -8.55 -27.78 -26.26
N ASP A 228 -7.26 -27.59 -26.56
CA ASP A 228 -6.16 -27.97 -25.68
C ASP A 228 -5.53 -26.71 -25.07
N SER A 229 -5.67 -26.56 -23.75
CA SER A 229 -5.17 -25.41 -22.99
C SER A 229 -3.67 -25.48 -22.71
N ARG A 230 -3.00 -26.60 -23.02
CA ARG A 230 -1.56 -26.77 -22.76
C ARG A 230 -0.70 -26.23 -23.90
N SER A 231 -1.26 -26.12 -25.11
CA SER A 231 -0.56 -25.59 -26.26
C SER A 231 -0.90 -24.11 -26.49
N PRO A 232 0.10 -23.26 -26.77
CA PRO A 232 -0.17 -21.93 -27.26
C PRO A 232 -1.01 -21.97 -28.54
N PRO A 233 -1.76 -20.90 -28.85
CA PRO A 233 -2.57 -20.78 -30.06
C PRO A 233 -1.68 -20.64 -31.30
N ILE A 234 -0.98 -21.71 -31.65
CA ILE A 234 -0.12 -21.79 -32.82
C ILE A 234 -0.98 -22.16 -34.03
N ILE A 235 -0.88 -21.39 -35.10
CA ILE A 235 -1.58 -21.64 -36.37
C ILE A 235 -0.55 -22.11 -37.39
N GLY A 236 -0.39 -23.44 -37.52
CA GLY A 236 0.51 -24.05 -38.51
C GLY A 236 2.00 -23.80 -38.26
N ASN A 237 2.84 -24.44 -39.08
CA ASN A 237 4.29 -24.40 -38.93
C ASN A 237 4.81 -22.95 -39.06
N ASP A 238 5.50 -22.48 -38.01
CA ASP A 238 6.26 -21.21 -37.88
C ASP A 238 5.55 -19.90 -37.49
N LYS A 239 4.28 -19.90 -37.04
CA LYS A 239 3.68 -18.66 -36.48
C LYS A 239 3.87 -18.54 -34.97
N ILE A 240 4.61 -17.51 -34.56
CA ILE A 240 4.82 -17.12 -33.16
C ILE A 240 3.54 -16.47 -32.61
N THR A 241 3.16 -16.81 -31.38
CA THR A 241 2.05 -16.12 -30.68
C THR A 241 2.54 -14.78 -30.16
N GLU A 242 1.94 -13.69 -30.63
CA GLU A 242 2.22 -12.35 -30.10
C GLU A 242 1.32 -12.04 -28.90
N VAL A 243 1.94 -11.54 -27.83
CA VAL A 243 1.23 -11.14 -26.61
C VAL A 243 1.63 -9.71 -26.28
N PHE A 244 0.63 -8.84 -26.17
CA PHE A 244 0.81 -7.45 -25.77
C PHE A 244 0.66 -7.31 -24.26
N PHE A 245 1.59 -6.58 -23.64
CA PHE A 245 1.63 -6.34 -22.19
C PHE A 245 1.39 -4.87 -21.87
N GLY A 246 0.67 -4.65 -20.78
CA GLY A 246 0.51 -3.38 -20.10
C GLY A 246 0.61 -3.56 -18.59
N ILE A 247 1.17 -2.58 -17.90
CA ILE A 247 1.32 -2.56 -16.45
C ILE A 247 0.71 -1.26 -15.94
N LEU A 248 -0.27 -1.40 -15.06
CA LEU A 248 -0.77 -0.29 -14.25
C LEU A 248 -0.20 -0.43 -12.84
N ILE A 249 0.76 0.42 -12.51
CA ILE A 249 1.40 0.51 -11.21
C ILE A 249 0.45 1.22 -10.25
N GLN A 250 -0.05 0.46 -9.27
CA GLN A 250 -0.92 0.99 -8.23
C GLN A 250 -0.09 1.60 -7.10
N SER A 251 0.93 0.88 -6.64
CA SER A 251 1.88 1.34 -5.62
C SER A 251 3.28 0.79 -5.88
N MET A 252 4.28 1.59 -5.53
CA MET A 252 5.65 1.16 -5.30
C MET A 252 6.03 1.62 -3.90
N SER A 253 6.38 0.69 -3.03
CA SER A 253 6.59 0.95 -1.60
C SER A 253 7.70 0.08 -1.02
N ASN A 254 8.03 0.31 0.25
CA ASN A 254 8.97 -0.51 1.02
C ASN A 254 10.29 -0.76 0.30
N PHE A 255 10.93 0.31 -0.18
CA PHE A 255 12.27 0.22 -0.76
C PHE A 255 13.28 -0.14 0.32
N ASP A 256 13.60 -1.43 0.43
CA ASP A 256 14.56 -1.93 1.40
C ASP A 256 15.96 -1.82 0.79
N GLN A 257 16.74 -0.89 1.35
CA GLN A 257 18.10 -0.66 0.86
C GLN A 257 19.03 -1.82 1.22
N SER A 258 18.79 -2.50 2.36
CA SER A 258 19.66 -3.57 2.87
C SER A 258 19.60 -4.81 1.98
N THR A 259 18.39 -5.19 1.55
CA THR A 259 18.16 -6.35 0.67
C THR A 259 18.14 -5.97 -0.82
N MET A 260 18.17 -4.67 -1.14
CA MET A 260 18.11 -4.15 -2.51
C MET A 260 16.87 -4.62 -3.28
N ASP A 261 15.70 -4.51 -2.65
CA ASP A 261 14.42 -4.81 -3.25
C ASP A 261 13.33 -3.80 -2.85
N TYR A 262 12.18 -3.90 -3.50
CA TYR A 262 11.03 -3.06 -3.22
C TYR A 262 9.73 -3.84 -3.46
N ASP A 263 8.65 -3.38 -2.85
CA ASP A 263 7.32 -3.96 -3.01
C ASP A 263 6.58 -3.20 -4.11
N MET A 264 5.89 -3.94 -4.97
CA MET A 264 5.23 -3.39 -6.15
C MET A 264 3.86 -4.06 -6.36
N ASP A 265 2.81 -3.26 -6.30
CA ASP A 265 1.45 -3.70 -6.62
C ASP A 265 1.07 -3.24 -8.01
N ILE A 266 0.72 -4.19 -8.88
CA ILE A 266 0.40 -3.92 -10.27
C ILE A 266 -0.87 -4.62 -10.73
N TRP A 267 -1.60 -3.93 -11.59
CA TRP A 267 -2.52 -4.56 -12.53
C TRP A 267 -1.76 -4.93 -13.79
N LEU A 268 -1.60 -6.24 -14.01
CA LEU A 268 -1.00 -6.78 -15.22
C LEU A 268 -2.09 -6.96 -16.27
N ARG A 269 -1.87 -6.35 -17.44
CA ARG A 269 -2.73 -6.46 -18.62
C ARG A 269 -2.03 -7.24 -19.70
N MET A 270 -2.71 -8.21 -20.27
CA MET A 270 -2.23 -9.03 -21.36
C MET A 270 -3.30 -9.09 -22.46
N ALA A 271 -2.87 -9.02 -23.71
CA ALA A 271 -3.75 -9.23 -24.85
C ALA A 271 -3.11 -10.19 -25.86
N TRP A 272 -3.85 -11.18 -26.31
CA TRP A 272 -3.42 -12.11 -27.35
C TRP A 272 -4.59 -12.55 -28.22
N HIS A 273 -4.29 -13.17 -29.36
CA HIS A 273 -5.29 -13.73 -30.27
C HIS A 273 -5.34 -15.25 -30.15
N ASP A 274 -6.51 -15.81 -29.83
CA ASP A 274 -6.76 -17.27 -29.87
C ASP A 274 -7.95 -17.56 -30.78
N ARG A 275 -7.65 -17.99 -32.02
CA ARG A 275 -8.67 -18.32 -33.02
C ARG A 275 -9.56 -19.48 -32.62
N ARG A 276 -9.14 -20.34 -31.69
CA ARG A 276 -9.94 -21.48 -31.23
C ARG A 276 -11.14 -21.04 -30.39
N LEU A 277 -11.11 -19.80 -29.87
CA LEU A 277 -12.15 -19.21 -29.03
C LEU A 277 -13.01 -18.20 -29.78
N THR A 278 -12.91 -18.13 -31.12
CA THR A 278 -13.82 -17.32 -31.94
C THR A 278 -15.26 -17.80 -31.78
N HIS A 279 -16.19 -16.86 -31.65
CA HIS A 279 -17.60 -17.18 -31.44
C HIS A 279 -18.52 -16.22 -32.19
N GLN A 280 -19.74 -16.66 -32.50
CA GLN A 280 -20.70 -15.90 -33.31
C GLN A 280 -21.49 -14.84 -32.52
N PHE A 281 -21.28 -14.73 -31.20
CA PHE A 281 -21.99 -13.74 -30.39
C PHE A 281 -21.56 -12.31 -30.72
N ASP A 282 -22.49 -11.36 -30.62
CA ASP A 282 -22.25 -9.94 -30.95
C ASP A 282 -21.60 -9.13 -29.79
N ARG A 283 -21.30 -9.78 -28.66
CA ARG A 283 -20.74 -9.16 -27.44
C ARG A 283 -19.60 -9.99 -26.86
N PRO A 284 -18.67 -9.39 -26.11
CA PRO A 284 -17.61 -10.13 -25.43
C PRO A 284 -18.16 -10.99 -24.29
N ILE A 285 -17.54 -12.16 -24.09
CA ILE A 285 -17.78 -13.04 -22.95
C ILE A 285 -16.81 -12.67 -21.82
N LEU A 286 -17.34 -12.43 -20.62
CA LEU A 286 -16.54 -12.20 -19.43
C LEU A 286 -16.36 -13.51 -18.66
N VAL A 287 -15.10 -13.86 -18.39
CA VAL A 287 -14.72 -14.94 -17.49
C VAL A 287 -14.12 -14.34 -16.23
N ASN A 288 -14.79 -14.58 -15.11
CA ASN A 288 -14.40 -14.18 -13.76
C ASN A 288 -14.32 -15.38 -12.78
N ASP A 289 -14.57 -16.59 -13.26
CA ASP A 289 -14.52 -17.83 -12.47
C ASP A 289 -13.19 -18.59 -12.70
N GLU A 290 -12.59 -19.06 -11.61
CA GLU A 290 -11.28 -19.73 -11.65
C GLU A 290 -11.34 -21.09 -12.37
N ASN A 291 -12.46 -21.82 -12.27
CA ASN A 291 -12.59 -23.14 -12.90
C ASN A 291 -12.58 -23.04 -14.43
N THR A 292 -13.23 -22.01 -14.96
CA THR A 292 -13.23 -21.71 -16.40
C THR A 292 -11.87 -21.17 -16.82
N LEU A 293 -11.26 -20.29 -16.02
CA LEU A 293 -9.93 -19.75 -16.30
C LEU A 293 -8.86 -20.85 -16.45
N LYS A 294 -8.91 -21.91 -15.62
CA LYS A 294 -7.99 -23.05 -15.69
C LYS A 294 -8.08 -23.86 -17.00
N LYS A 295 -9.18 -23.73 -17.73
CA LYS A 295 -9.43 -24.44 -19.00
C LYS A 295 -8.99 -23.64 -20.22
N ILE A 296 -8.59 -22.39 -20.06
CA ILE A 296 -8.16 -21.50 -21.15
C ILE A 296 -6.63 -21.43 -21.16
N TRP A 297 -6.01 -21.54 -22.34
CA TRP A 297 -4.58 -21.28 -22.47
C TRP A 297 -4.31 -19.81 -22.18
N ARG A 298 -3.25 -19.54 -21.41
CA ARG A 298 -2.81 -18.19 -21.09
C ARG A 298 -1.28 -18.10 -21.16
N PRO A 299 -0.73 -16.96 -21.60
CA PRO A 299 0.70 -16.75 -21.51
C PRO A 299 1.15 -16.71 -20.05
N GLU A 300 2.28 -17.35 -19.76
CA GLU A 300 2.87 -17.38 -18.43
C GLU A 300 4.07 -16.41 -18.37
N PRO A 301 3.87 -15.17 -17.88
CA PRO A 301 4.96 -14.22 -17.73
C PRO A 301 5.90 -14.63 -16.60
N PHE A 302 7.20 -14.68 -16.88
CA PHE A 302 8.22 -14.90 -15.86
C PHE A 302 8.90 -13.58 -15.49
N PHE A 303 8.76 -13.16 -14.24
CA PHE A 303 9.39 -11.94 -13.72
C PHE A 303 10.84 -12.21 -13.32
N GLN A 304 11.79 -11.95 -14.22
CA GLN A 304 13.17 -12.43 -14.11
C GLN A 304 13.92 -11.91 -12.88
N ASN A 305 13.63 -10.68 -12.45
CA ASN A 305 14.27 -10.06 -11.30
C ASN A 305 13.38 -9.98 -10.06
N ALA A 306 12.21 -10.64 -10.06
CA ALA A 306 11.35 -10.73 -8.88
C ALA A 306 11.85 -11.83 -7.93
N LYS A 307 12.09 -11.46 -6.67
CA LYS A 307 12.41 -12.42 -5.59
C LYS A 307 11.15 -13.17 -5.15
N GLU A 308 10.02 -12.48 -5.22
CA GLU A 308 8.72 -13.00 -4.83
C GLU A 308 7.63 -12.45 -5.75
N ALA A 309 6.64 -13.27 -6.07
CA ALA A 309 5.47 -12.89 -6.86
C ALA A 309 4.25 -13.65 -6.32
N ARG A 310 3.16 -12.91 -6.06
CA ARG A 310 1.91 -13.47 -5.54
C ARG A 310 0.72 -12.87 -6.26
N TYR A 311 -0.23 -13.70 -6.66
CA TYR A 311 -1.52 -13.21 -7.13
C TYR A 311 -2.33 -12.68 -5.95
N HIS A 312 -3.05 -11.58 -6.17
CA HIS A 312 -3.93 -11.05 -5.14
C HIS A 312 -5.17 -11.95 -4.99
N ARG A 313 -5.35 -12.52 -3.80
CA ARG A 313 -6.49 -13.37 -3.44
C ARG A 313 -7.06 -12.88 -2.12
N MET A 314 -8.31 -12.43 -2.12
CA MET A 314 -9.04 -12.13 -0.88
C MET A 314 -10.02 -13.27 -0.57
N THR A 315 -11.00 -13.49 -1.45
CA THR A 315 -11.93 -14.63 -1.43
C THR A 315 -11.76 -15.48 -2.69
N THR A 316 -11.59 -14.82 -3.83
CA THR A 316 -11.29 -15.41 -5.13
C THR A 316 -10.10 -14.68 -5.77
N LEU A 317 -9.59 -15.23 -6.88
CA LEU A 317 -8.56 -14.59 -7.67
C LEU A 317 -9.11 -13.30 -8.30
N ASN A 318 -8.44 -12.17 -8.11
CA ASN A 318 -8.87 -10.91 -8.71
C ASN A 318 -8.36 -10.80 -10.16
N PHE A 319 -9.24 -11.14 -11.11
CA PHE A 319 -8.96 -11.05 -12.55
C PHE A 319 -10.22 -10.81 -13.37
N TRP A 320 -10.03 -10.29 -14.58
CA TRP A 320 -11.04 -10.23 -15.63
C TRP A 320 -10.45 -10.76 -16.93
N LEU A 321 -11.14 -11.69 -17.57
CA LEU A 321 -10.79 -12.18 -18.90
C LEU A 321 -11.96 -11.93 -19.84
N TYR A 322 -11.75 -11.10 -20.86
CA TYR A 322 -12.72 -10.84 -21.92
C TYR A 322 -12.32 -11.61 -23.16
N VAL A 323 -13.23 -12.44 -23.68
CA VAL A 323 -13.11 -13.09 -24.98
C VAL A 323 -13.99 -12.31 -25.97
N PHE A 324 -13.37 -11.75 -26.99
CA PHE A 324 -14.07 -11.01 -28.05
C PHE A 324 -14.50 -11.96 -29.20
N PRO A 325 -15.53 -11.60 -29.98
CA PRO A 325 -16.06 -12.45 -31.05
C PRO A 325 -15.04 -12.89 -32.10
N ASN A 326 -14.09 -12.00 -32.40
CA ASN A 326 -12.98 -12.22 -33.33
C ASN A 326 -11.86 -13.15 -32.77
N GLY A 327 -11.99 -13.64 -31.53
CA GLY A 327 -10.99 -14.48 -30.86
C GLY A 327 -9.87 -13.69 -30.18
N GLU A 328 -9.98 -12.36 -30.10
CA GLU A 328 -9.06 -11.57 -29.27
C GLU A 328 -9.41 -11.74 -27.79
N ILE A 329 -8.38 -11.82 -26.96
CA ILE A 329 -8.53 -12.03 -25.53
C ILE A 329 -7.82 -10.90 -24.82
N PHE A 330 -8.52 -10.27 -23.90
CA PHE A 330 -7.97 -9.31 -22.96
C PHE A 330 -8.04 -9.89 -21.55
N PHE A 331 -6.90 -9.92 -20.87
CA PHE A 331 -6.77 -10.43 -19.51
C PHE A 331 -6.14 -9.37 -18.62
N GLU A 332 -6.79 -9.09 -17.50
CA GLU A 332 -6.30 -8.18 -16.47
C GLU A 332 -6.33 -8.88 -15.12
N THR A 333 -5.24 -8.81 -14.36
CA THR A 333 -5.15 -9.42 -13.03
C THR A 333 -4.27 -8.60 -12.10
N HIS A 334 -4.60 -8.63 -10.80
CA HIS A 334 -3.85 -7.93 -9.76
C HIS A 334 -2.75 -8.84 -9.18
N ILE A 335 -1.50 -8.37 -9.24
CA ILE A 335 -0.32 -9.12 -8.81
C ILE A 335 0.52 -8.24 -7.87
N TYR A 336 0.93 -8.85 -6.77
CA TYR A 336 1.98 -8.33 -5.89
C TYR A 336 3.33 -8.91 -6.32
N LEU A 337 4.33 -8.04 -6.45
CA LEU A 337 5.69 -8.41 -6.81
C LEU A 337 6.68 -7.81 -5.81
N LYS A 338 7.78 -8.52 -5.58
CA LYS A 338 8.95 -8.00 -4.88
C LYS A 338 10.18 -8.01 -5.78
N PRO A 339 10.35 -7.01 -6.68
CA PRO A 339 11.48 -6.95 -7.60
C PRO A 339 12.77 -6.56 -6.90
N SER A 340 13.86 -7.18 -7.32
CA SER A 340 15.21 -6.76 -6.96
C SER A 340 15.64 -5.55 -7.80
N CYS A 341 16.23 -4.55 -7.14
CA CYS A 341 16.79 -3.37 -7.77
C CYS A 341 18.18 -3.09 -7.21
N LYS A 342 19.19 -3.13 -8.06
CA LYS A 342 20.58 -2.84 -7.66
C LYS A 342 20.76 -1.33 -7.50
N LEU A 343 20.71 -0.85 -6.26
CA LEU A 343 20.84 0.56 -5.94
C LEU A 343 22.31 1.01 -5.99
N ILE A 344 22.57 2.20 -6.57
CA ILE A 344 23.88 2.84 -6.57
C ILE A 344 23.88 3.95 -5.52
N LEU A 345 24.43 3.68 -4.34
CA LEU A 345 24.26 4.52 -3.14
C LEU A 345 25.39 5.53 -2.91
N CYS A 346 26.19 5.81 -3.93
CA CYS A 346 27.38 6.66 -3.78
C CYS A 346 27.05 8.07 -3.30
N LYS A 347 25.97 8.64 -3.82
CA LYS A 347 25.47 9.94 -3.43
C LYS A 347 24.42 9.89 -2.32
N TYR A 348 24.17 8.73 -1.71
CA TYR A 348 23.12 8.59 -0.71
C TYR A 348 23.26 9.65 0.40
N PRO A 349 22.20 10.41 0.72
CA PRO A 349 20.80 10.32 0.26
C PRO A 349 20.39 11.27 -0.89
N HIS A 350 21.35 11.89 -1.58
CA HIS A 350 21.15 12.76 -2.75
C HIS A 350 21.12 12.01 -4.09
N ASP A 351 20.79 10.73 -4.05
CA ASP A 351 20.86 9.78 -5.15
C ASP A 351 19.57 9.77 -6.00
N ASN A 352 19.75 9.50 -7.30
CA ASN A 352 18.70 9.03 -8.19
C ASN A 352 18.95 7.54 -8.48
N GLN A 353 17.87 6.76 -8.60
CA GLN A 353 17.96 5.32 -8.79
C GLN A 353 17.20 4.91 -10.05
N GLU A 354 17.68 3.91 -10.77
CA GLU A 354 16.97 3.33 -11.91
C GLU A 354 16.60 1.88 -11.55
N CYS A 355 15.31 1.64 -11.30
CA CYS A 355 14.79 0.31 -11.00
C CYS A 355 13.97 -0.22 -12.17
N SER A 356 14.27 -1.44 -12.60
CA SER A 356 13.63 -2.08 -13.74
C SER A 356 12.82 -3.30 -13.31
N LEU A 357 11.63 -3.51 -13.89
CA LEU A 357 10.92 -4.78 -13.83
C LEU A 357 11.07 -5.52 -15.18
N LYS A 358 11.57 -6.75 -15.15
CA LYS A 358 11.83 -7.56 -16.36
C LYS A 358 10.84 -8.71 -16.48
N ILE A 359 10.10 -8.76 -17.58
CA ILE A 359 9.12 -9.79 -17.90
C ILE A 359 9.62 -10.58 -19.11
N THR A 360 9.84 -11.87 -18.92
CA THR A 360 10.45 -12.72 -19.94
C THR A 360 9.50 -13.85 -20.33
N ALA A 361 9.48 -14.17 -21.63
CA ALA A 361 8.74 -15.31 -22.14
C ALA A 361 9.34 -16.63 -21.64
N SER A 362 8.46 -17.55 -21.24
CA SER A 362 8.83 -18.91 -20.82
C SER A 362 9.21 -19.79 -22.03
N GLN A 363 8.61 -19.55 -23.19
CA GLN A 363 8.75 -20.38 -24.39
C GLN A 363 9.15 -19.56 -25.62
N ASN A 364 9.96 -20.15 -26.51
CA ASN A 364 10.44 -19.49 -27.74
C ASN A 364 9.31 -19.28 -28.77
N SER A 365 8.19 -20.00 -28.65
CA SER A 365 7.01 -19.90 -29.53
C SER A 365 6.16 -18.65 -29.27
N ILE A 366 6.52 -17.84 -28.27
CA ILE A 366 5.77 -16.67 -27.82
C ILE A 366 6.67 -15.43 -27.86
N ARG A 367 6.15 -14.32 -28.39
CA ARG A 367 6.82 -13.02 -28.41
C ARG A 367 6.02 -12.02 -27.59
N TYR A 368 6.70 -11.36 -26.66
CA TYR A 368 6.11 -10.34 -25.81
C TYR A 368 6.39 -8.96 -26.40
N ASN A 369 5.35 -8.14 -26.48
CA ASN A 369 5.42 -6.77 -26.96
C ASN A 369 4.75 -5.84 -25.95
N TRP A 370 5.24 -4.62 -25.81
CA TRP A 370 4.50 -3.57 -25.10
C TRP A 370 3.31 -3.09 -25.94
N PHE A 371 2.24 -2.62 -25.30
CA PHE A 371 1.25 -1.80 -26.02
C PHE A 371 1.94 -0.60 -26.70
N PRO A 372 1.49 -0.18 -27.91
CA PRO A 372 2.19 0.86 -28.68
C PRO A 372 2.24 2.21 -27.97
N ARG A 373 1.15 2.60 -27.31
CA ARG A 373 1.08 3.85 -26.53
C ARG A 373 1.78 3.65 -25.19
N LEU A 374 2.58 4.64 -24.77
CA LEU A 374 3.28 4.57 -23.48
C LEU A 374 2.30 4.53 -22.30
N SER A 375 1.20 5.27 -22.37
CA SER A 375 0.12 5.28 -21.36
C SER A 375 -0.53 3.92 -21.14
N ASP A 376 -0.50 3.07 -22.16
CA ASP A 376 -1.18 1.79 -22.19
C ASP A 376 -0.20 0.68 -21.76
N ALA A 377 1.08 0.85 -22.11
CA ALA A 377 2.16 -0.03 -21.70
C ALA A 377 2.52 0.14 -20.21
N ILE A 378 2.69 1.39 -19.75
CA ILE A 378 3.05 1.69 -18.36
C ILE A 378 2.24 2.90 -17.91
N ARG A 379 1.36 2.68 -16.93
CA ARG A 379 0.60 3.73 -16.25
C ARG A 379 0.89 3.66 -14.77
N MET A 380 1.01 4.80 -14.11
CA MET A 380 1.20 4.85 -12.67
C MET A 380 0.14 5.74 -12.04
N ASN A 381 -0.41 5.29 -10.91
CA ASN A 381 -1.27 6.14 -10.10
C ASN A 381 -0.43 7.18 -9.35
N LYS A 382 -0.80 8.47 -9.41
CA LYS A 382 0.00 9.57 -8.85
C LYS A 382 -0.09 9.70 -7.32
N LEU A 383 -0.65 8.71 -6.63
CA LEU A 383 -1.01 8.85 -5.22
C LEU A 383 0.19 8.54 -4.32
N MET A 384 0.59 9.56 -3.55
CA MET A 384 1.59 9.59 -2.46
C MET A 384 3.07 9.64 -2.88
N LYS A 385 3.80 10.63 -2.32
CA LYS A 385 5.26 10.74 -2.42
C LYS A 385 5.89 9.89 -1.32
N ALA A 386 6.36 8.70 -1.66
CA ALA A 386 7.21 7.90 -0.78
C ALA A 386 8.64 8.49 -0.68
N GLU A 387 9.51 7.87 0.14
CA GLU A 387 10.92 8.27 0.24
C GLU A 387 11.61 8.27 -1.14
N LEU A 388 11.31 7.28 -1.97
CA LEU A 388 11.66 7.21 -3.38
C LEU A 388 10.37 7.34 -4.19
N TYR A 389 10.32 8.34 -5.07
CA TYR A 389 9.17 8.54 -5.96
C TYR A 389 9.62 8.45 -7.43
N VAL A 390 8.71 7.97 -8.29
CA VAL A 390 8.98 7.86 -9.73
C VAL A 390 8.97 9.24 -10.35
N GLU A 391 10.11 9.64 -10.90
CA GLU A 391 10.28 10.88 -11.68
C GLU A 391 9.88 10.65 -13.14
N LYS A 392 10.37 9.56 -13.73
CA LYS A 392 10.12 9.18 -15.13
C LYS A 392 10.07 7.66 -15.26
N TYR A 393 9.37 7.16 -16.26
CA TYR A 393 9.32 5.74 -16.59
C TYR A 393 9.45 5.54 -18.10
N TYR A 394 10.02 4.41 -18.48
CA TYR A 394 10.36 4.06 -19.86
C TYR A 394 10.01 2.60 -20.13
N LYS A 395 9.44 2.34 -21.30
CA LYS A 395 9.33 0.98 -21.83
C LYS A 395 10.58 0.64 -22.63
N ARG A 396 11.19 -0.51 -22.35
CA ARG A 396 12.38 -1.03 -23.03
C ARG A 396 12.18 -2.51 -23.37
N TYR A 397 13.07 -3.02 -24.23
CA TYR A 397 13.16 -4.43 -24.59
C TYR A 397 14.51 -4.96 -24.13
N CYS A 398 14.53 -6.19 -23.61
CA CYS A 398 15.70 -6.85 -23.03
C CYS A 398 15.90 -8.25 -23.63
N ASP A 399 15.49 -8.41 -24.90
CA ASP A 399 15.58 -9.67 -25.64
C ASP A 399 17.00 -10.24 -25.57
N GLY A 400 17.10 -11.57 -25.47
CA GLY A 400 18.38 -12.22 -25.30
C GLY A 400 18.37 -13.66 -25.75
N VAL A 401 19.52 -14.32 -25.54
CA VAL A 401 19.75 -15.72 -25.94
C VAL A 401 20.05 -16.56 -24.71
N ARG A 402 19.42 -17.72 -24.60
CA ARG A 402 19.70 -18.76 -23.61
C ARG A 402 20.15 -20.03 -24.31
N LYS A 403 20.67 -21.01 -23.56
CA LYS A 403 21.00 -22.34 -24.10
C LYS A 403 19.81 -23.03 -24.77
N THR A 404 18.59 -22.72 -24.34
CA THR A 404 17.32 -23.24 -24.89
C THR A 404 16.81 -22.47 -26.11
N GLY A 405 17.47 -21.38 -26.51
CA GLY A 405 17.12 -20.52 -27.64
C GLY A 405 16.89 -19.05 -27.28
N ASN A 406 16.42 -18.29 -28.26
CA ASN A 406 16.13 -16.86 -28.11
C ASN A 406 14.85 -16.65 -27.28
N PHE A 407 14.89 -15.73 -26.33
CA PHE A 407 13.74 -15.36 -25.51
C PHE A 407 13.38 -13.88 -25.72
N SER A 408 12.09 -13.60 -25.74
CA SER A 408 11.57 -12.23 -25.73
C SER A 408 11.46 -11.71 -24.30
N CYS A 409 11.87 -10.46 -24.08
CA CYS A 409 11.93 -9.83 -22.76
C CYS A 409 11.52 -8.36 -22.83
N LEU A 410 10.62 -7.98 -21.92
CA LEU A 410 10.13 -6.63 -21.72
C LEU A 410 10.72 -6.06 -20.44
N GLU A 411 11.16 -4.80 -20.50
CA GLU A 411 11.71 -4.08 -19.35
C GLU A 411 10.94 -2.79 -19.11
N ALA A 412 10.32 -2.68 -17.93
CA ALA A 412 9.73 -1.45 -17.44
C ALA A 412 10.75 -0.75 -16.52
N SER A 413 11.42 0.28 -17.03
CA SER A 413 12.43 1.05 -16.27
C SER A 413 11.79 2.28 -15.63
N CYS A 414 11.96 2.43 -14.32
CA CYS A 414 11.51 3.57 -13.54
C CYS A 414 12.71 4.32 -12.97
N ARG A 415 12.85 5.60 -13.34
CA ARG A 415 13.79 6.53 -12.73
C ARG A 415 13.14 7.08 -11.46
N LEU A 416 13.71 6.71 -10.32
CA LEU A 416 13.29 7.09 -8.98
C LEU A 416 14.18 8.21 -8.46
N LYS A 417 13.58 9.16 -7.75
CA LYS A 417 14.29 10.25 -7.08
C LYS A 417 14.02 10.18 -5.58
N ARG A 418 15.06 10.30 -4.77
CA ARG A 418 14.92 10.31 -3.32
C ARG A 418 14.46 11.68 -2.82
N SER A 419 13.51 11.68 -1.89
CA SER A 419 13.11 12.87 -1.14
C SER A 419 14.14 13.16 -0.05
N ILE A 420 14.87 14.26 -0.21
CA ILE A 420 15.96 14.64 0.69
C ILE A 420 15.49 15.23 2.02
N SER A 421 14.30 15.82 2.06
CA SER A 421 13.80 16.59 3.21
C SER A 421 13.77 15.77 4.51
N TYR A 422 13.40 14.49 4.42
CA TYR A 422 13.40 13.59 5.57
C TYR A 422 14.80 13.41 6.16
N HIS A 423 15.80 13.17 5.31
CA HIS A 423 17.19 12.99 5.72
C HIS A 423 17.80 14.29 6.27
N ILE A 424 17.40 15.45 5.74
CA ILE A 424 17.84 16.75 6.27
C ILE A 424 17.38 16.92 7.72
N THR A 425 16.09 16.71 7.99
CA THR A 425 15.53 16.91 9.34
C THR A 425 15.99 15.85 10.33
N ARG A 426 16.08 14.57 9.91
CA ARG A 426 16.42 13.47 10.80
C ARG A 426 17.92 13.30 11.04
N THR A 427 18.77 13.60 10.05
CA THR A 427 20.21 13.29 10.12
C THR A 427 21.07 14.54 10.04
N TYR A 428 20.94 15.36 8.99
CA TYR A 428 21.86 16.48 8.78
C TYR A 428 21.71 17.59 9.84
N ILE A 429 20.48 18.02 10.16
CA ILE A 429 20.26 19.10 11.14
C ILE A 429 20.77 18.70 12.54
N PRO A 430 20.42 17.52 13.11
CA PRO A 430 20.93 17.12 14.42
C PRO A 430 22.46 17.00 14.45
N THR A 431 23.07 16.35 13.47
CA THR A 431 24.52 16.15 13.43
C THR A 431 25.30 17.45 13.19
N ALA A 432 24.78 18.37 12.36
CA ALA A 432 25.34 19.72 12.21
C ALA A 432 25.24 20.50 13.54
N THR A 433 24.12 20.37 14.24
CA THR A 433 23.92 21.02 15.55
C THR A 433 24.91 20.48 16.59
N CYS A 434 25.20 19.17 16.59
CA CYS A 434 26.25 18.58 17.44
C CYS A 434 27.63 19.19 17.17
N VAL A 435 27.98 19.44 15.90
CA VAL A 435 29.24 20.11 15.54
C VAL A 435 29.28 21.55 16.05
N VAL A 436 28.16 22.29 15.91
CA VAL A 436 28.05 23.64 16.48
C VAL A 436 28.22 23.61 18.00
N PHE A 437 27.63 22.63 18.69
CA PHE A 437 27.78 22.47 20.14
C PHE A 437 29.20 22.07 20.55
N SER A 438 29.95 21.35 19.73
CA SER A 438 31.29 20.87 20.12
C SER A 438 32.28 22.02 20.32
N TRP A 439 32.22 23.07 19.49
CA TRP A 439 33.08 24.25 19.66
C TRP A 439 32.55 25.28 20.67
N ILE A 440 31.34 25.12 21.23
CA ILE A 440 30.90 25.97 22.36
C ILE A 440 31.85 25.78 23.55
N GLY A 441 32.47 24.61 23.68
CA GLY A 441 33.48 24.34 24.69
C GLY A 441 34.65 25.34 24.72
N VAL A 442 35.03 25.92 23.57
CA VAL A 442 36.11 26.92 23.47
C VAL A 442 35.71 28.29 24.01
N TRP A 443 34.40 28.55 24.12
CA TRP A 443 33.86 29.77 24.71
C TRP A 443 33.73 29.67 26.23
N LEU A 444 33.75 28.46 26.77
CA LEU A 444 33.73 28.25 28.22
C LEU A 444 35.09 28.59 28.84
N PRO A 445 35.10 29.18 30.05
CA PRO A 445 36.34 29.43 30.78
C PRO A 445 37.12 28.13 31.02
N GLU A 446 38.46 28.21 31.01
CA GLU A 446 39.36 27.07 31.30
C GLU A 446 39.10 26.37 32.65
N GLU A 447 38.44 27.05 33.59
CA GLU A 447 38.06 26.51 34.91
C GLU A 447 37.01 25.39 34.83
N PHE A 448 36.18 25.36 33.78
CA PHE A 448 35.10 24.39 33.61
C PHE A 448 35.54 23.16 32.82
N PHE A 449 36.59 22.47 33.29
CA PHE A 449 37.17 21.30 32.61
C PHE A 449 36.13 20.20 32.34
N THR A 450 35.21 19.97 33.28
CA THR A 450 34.12 18.98 33.16
C THR A 450 33.24 19.29 31.94
N GLY A 451 32.86 20.55 31.74
CA GLY A 451 32.01 20.95 30.61
C GLY A 451 32.70 20.80 29.26
N ARG A 452 34.00 21.10 29.18
CA ARG A 452 34.77 21.03 27.93
C ARG A 452 35.04 19.59 27.48
N ILE A 453 35.54 18.74 28.38
CA ILE A 453 35.91 17.35 28.06
C ILE A 453 34.66 16.49 27.90
N PHE A 454 33.79 16.45 28.91
CA PHE A 454 32.62 15.58 28.85
C PHE A 454 31.63 16.03 27.78
N GLY A 455 31.49 17.35 27.55
CA GLY A 455 30.68 17.85 26.43
C GLY A 455 31.16 17.32 25.07
N SER A 456 32.46 17.45 24.77
CA SER A 456 33.04 16.96 23.51
C SER A 456 32.97 15.43 23.39
N LEU A 457 33.23 14.71 24.49
CA LEU A 457 33.15 13.25 24.54
C LEU A 457 31.73 12.73 24.30
N THR A 458 30.73 13.33 24.96
CA THR A 458 29.32 12.97 24.76
C THR A 458 28.92 13.20 23.32
N LEU A 459 29.28 14.33 22.72
CA LEU A 459 28.97 14.63 21.32
C LEU A 459 29.65 13.64 20.35
N PHE A 460 30.88 13.23 20.61
CA PHE A 460 31.58 12.22 19.82
C PHE A 460 30.85 10.87 19.86
N LEU A 461 30.45 10.43 21.07
CA LEU A 461 29.67 9.20 21.25
C LEU A 461 28.31 9.28 20.55
N THR A 462 27.61 10.41 20.66
CA THR A 462 26.33 10.65 19.98
C THR A 462 26.47 10.55 18.47
N LEU A 463 27.49 11.19 17.87
CA LEU A 463 27.73 11.12 16.42
C LEU A 463 28.11 9.70 15.97
N SER A 464 28.88 8.97 16.77
CA SER A 464 29.25 7.57 16.49
C SER A 464 28.04 6.64 16.54
N ALA A 465 27.15 6.84 17.53
CA ALA A 465 25.90 6.09 17.64
C ALA A 465 24.98 6.36 16.45
N GLU A 466 24.78 7.62 16.06
CA GLU A 466 23.98 8.01 14.88
C GLU A 466 24.56 7.45 13.57
N SER A 467 25.89 7.51 13.39
CA SER A 467 26.57 6.89 12.25
C SER A 467 26.31 5.38 12.19
N SER A 468 26.28 4.70 13.33
CA SER A 468 26.02 3.27 13.41
C SER A 468 24.56 2.95 13.05
N ALA A 469 23.61 3.72 13.58
CA ALA A 469 22.18 3.57 13.28
C ALA A 469 21.87 3.75 11.78
N VAL A 470 22.53 4.70 11.10
CA VAL A 470 22.37 4.89 9.65
C VAL A 470 22.96 3.71 8.85
N LYS A 471 24.09 3.14 9.30
CA LYS A 471 24.74 2.01 8.63
C LYS A 471 23.97 0.70 8.76
N GLU A 472 23.15 0.53 9.78
CA GLU A 472 22.33 -0.68 9.96
C GLU A 472 21.22 -0.80 8.90
N VAL A 473 20.66 0.32 8.45
CA VAL A 473 19.58 0.35 7.44
C VAL A 473 20.13 0.24 6.01
N LEU A 474 21.40 0.60 5.83
CA LEU A 474 22.06 0.59 4.52
C LEU A 474 22.74 -0.75 4.23
N PRO A 475 22.79 -1.17 2.95
CA PRO A 475 23.51 -2.37 2.58
C PRO A 475 25.02 -2.16 2.76
N LYS A 476 25.73 -3.24 3.09
CA LYS A 476 27.19 -3.25 3.17
C LYS A 476 27.75 -3.17 1.75
N VAL A 477 28.20 -1.98 1.36
CA VAL A 477 28.88 -1.71 0.09
C VAL A 477 30.36 -1.41 0.35
N SER A 478 31.23 -1.76 -0.61
CA SER A 478 32.68 -1.58 -0.50
C SER A 478 33.15 -0.15 -0.75
N TYR A 479 32.36 0.65 -1.46
CA TYR A 479 32.69 2.04 -1.78
C TYR A 479 32.19 3.02 -0.71
N MET A 480 32.86 4.18 -0.65
CA MET A 480 32.50 5.27 0.25
C MET A 480 31.25 6.01 -0.25
N LYS A 481 30.28 6.22 0.64
CA LYS A 481 29.04 6.97 0.37
C LYS A 481 29.17 8.43 0.82
N ALA A 482 28.37 9.31 0.24
CA ALA A 482 28.25 10.72 0.63
C ALA A 482 27.93 10.92 2.12
N ILE A 483 27.10 10.05 2.70
CA ILE A 483 26.79 10.08 4.13
C ILE A 483 27.98 9.64 5.00
N ASP A 484 28.83 8.72 4.51
CA ASP A 484 30.04 8.30 5.24
C ASP A 484 31.05 9.45 5.33
N LEU A 485 31.18 10.26 4.25
CA LEU A 485 31.99 11.48 4.24
C LEU A 485 31.48 12.51 5.24
N TRP A 486 30.16 12.70 5.32
CA TRP A 486 29.55 13.61 6.29
C TRP A 486 29.87 13.18 7.73
N PHE A 487 29.53 11.94 8.09
CA PHE A 487 29.80 11.43 9.44
C PHE A 487 31.30 11.40 9.76
N GLY A 488 32.14 11.00 8.80
CA GLY A 488 33.59 11.00 8.94
C GLY A 488 34.13 12.40 9.28
N PHE A 489 33.73 13.42 8.51
CA PHE A 489 34.11 14.80 8.80
C PHE A 489 33.60 15.27 10.17
N THR A 490 32.32 15.10 10.48
CA THR A 490 31.75 15.57 11.76
C THR A 490 32.39 14.87 12.96
N ALA A 491 32.68 13.56 12.87
CA ALA A 491 33.32 12.82 13.94
C ALA A 491 34.79 13.23 14.12
N SER A 492 35.55 13.39 13.04
CA SER A 492 36.92 13.91 13.09
C SER A 492 36.95 15.32 13.66
N PHE A 493 35.98 16.16 13.30
CA PHE A 493 35.87 17.53 13.80
C PHE A 493 35.68 17.55 15.33
N VAL A 494 34.70 16.81 15.86
CA VAL A 494 34.46 16.73 17.31
C VAL A 494 35.65 16.09 18.05
N PHE A 495 36.32 15.13 17.42
CA PHE A 495 37.54 14.55 17.98
C PHE A 495 38.67 15.57 18.08
N ILE A 496 38.85 16.43 17.06
CA ILE A 496 39.84 17.53 17.09
C ILE A 496 39.48 18.55 18.18
N THR A 497 38.21 18.90 18.37
CA THR A 497 37.81 19.81 19.46
C THR A 497 38.05 19.18 20.84
N MET A 498 37.90 17.85 20.96
CA MET A 498 38.22 17.13 22.20
C MET A 498 39.72 17.14 22.48
N LEU A 499 40.57 16.89 21.48
CA LEU A 499 42.03 16.95 21.62
C LEU A 499 42.51 18.36 21.99
N GLU A 500 41.92 19.39 21.37
CA GLU A 500 42.22 20.78 21.72
C GLU A 500 41.89 21.08 23.18
N ALA A 501 40.71 20.68 23.65
CA ALA A 501 40.32 20.86 25.04
C ALA A 501 41.30 20.18 26.00
N LEU A 502 41.76 18.96 25.68
CA LEU A 502 42.77 18.25 26.48
C LEU A 502 44.10 19.00 26.53
N ILE A 503 44.57 19.53 25.39
CA ILE A 503 45.81 20.31 25.31
C ILE A 503 45.70 21.58 26.17
N VAL A 504 44.62 22.33 26.02
CA VAL A 504 44.38 23.59 26.74
C VAL A 504 44.31 23.35 28.26
N ILE A 505 43.61 22.29 28.69
CA ILE A 505 43.51 21.91 30.09
C ILE A 505 44.86 21.46 30.64
N SER A 506 45.66 20.71 29.85
CA SER A 506 47.01 20.31 30.25
C SER A 506 47.94 21.51 30.47
N LEU A 507 47.90 22.49 29.56
CA LEU A 507 48.67 23.74 29.67
C LEU A 507 48.24 24.56 30.88
N GLU A 508 46.94 24.67 31.14
CA GLU A 508 46.40 25.39 32.29
C GLU A 508 46.71 24.68 33.62
N HIS A 509 46.64 23.34 33.65
CA HIS A 509 47.05 22.56 34.82
C HIS A 509 48.53 22.80 35.15
N LYS A 510 49.41 22.78 34.15
CA LYS A 510 50.84 23.07 34.31
C LYS A 510 51.08 24.50 34.79
N SER A 511 50.34 25.47 34.24
CA SER A 511 50.36 26.86 34.68
C SER A 511 50.01 27.00 36.17
N ARG A 512 48.92 26.35 36.62
CA ARG A 512 48.47 26.37 38.01
C ARG A 512 49.44 25.68 38.96
N GLU A 513 50.04 24.57 38.53
CA GLU A 513 51.04 23.84 39.32
C GLU A 513 52.28 24.70 39.59
N LEU A 514 52.80 25.38 38.55
CA LEU A 514 53.94 26.30 38.68
C LEU A 514 53.61 27.50 39.58
N ARG A 515 52.39 28.03 39.48
CA ARG A 515 51.92 29.13 40.33
C ARG A 515 51.82 28.71 41.79
N LYS A 516 51.25 27.54 42.08
CA LYS A 516 51.20 26.98 43.44
C LYS A 516 52.60 26.75 44.02
N LYS A 517 53.55 26.24 43.24
CA LYS A 517 54.95 26.08 43.68
C LYS A 517 55.62 27.42 44.02
N ALA A 518 55.34 28.47 43.25
CA ALA A 518 55.83 29.81 43.53
C ALA A 518 55.22 30.40 44.81
N GLU A 519 53.92 30.16 45.05
CA GLU A 519 53.18 30.62 46.24
C GLU A 519 53.55 29.84 47.51
N SER A 520 53.84 28.54 47.42
CA SER A 520 54.22 27.72 48.58
C SER A 520 55.69 27.86 48.97
N GLY A 521 56.58 28.21 48.04
CA GLY A 521 58.02 28.35 48.28
C GLY A 521 58.48 29.75 48.68
N VAL A 522 57.57 30.58 49.21
CA VAL A 522 57.83 31.98 49.60
C VAL A 522 58.89 32.09 50.69
N ASP A 523 58.96 31.12 51.60
CA ASP A 523 59.91 31.14 52.74
C ASP A 523 61.26 30.47 52.42
N ASP A 524 61.31 29.53 51.46
CA ASP A 524 62.48 28.70 51.15
C ASP A 524 63.23 29.10 49.85
N MET A 525 62.61 29.84 48.93
CA MET A 525 63.20 30.17 47.62
C MET A 525 63.63 31.63 47.47
N SER A 526 64.64 31.87 46.62
CA SER A 526 65.07 33.22 46.26
C SER A 526 63.98 33.95 45.45
N ARG A 527 63.84 35.27 45.65
CA ARG A 527 62.90 36.12 44.90
C ARG A 527 63.05 35.97 43.37
N TYR A 528 64.28 35.72 42.89
CA TYR A 528 64.54 35.50 41.47
C TYR A 528 63.94 34.19 40.95
N GLN A 529 64.06 33.10 41.71
CA GLN A 529 63.48 31.80 41.35
C GLN A 529 61.95 31.86 41.32
N MET A 530 61.35 32.56 42.29
CA MET A 530 59.91 32.78 42.34
C MET A 530 59.41 33.59 41.12
N MET A 531 60.14 34.64 40.73
CA MET A 531 59.85 35.42 39.52
C MET A 531 59.90 34.55 38.25
N LEU A 532 60.90 33.67 38.13
CA LEU A 532 61.06 32.82 36.96
C LEU A 532 59.93 31.80 36.81
N LEU A 533 59.49 31.18 37.92
CA LEU A 533 58.33 30.28 37.95
C LEU A 533 57.03 31.01 37.58
N MET A 534 56.82 32.23 38.08
CA MET A 534 55.68 33.08 37.73
C MET A 534 55.67 33.44 36.23
N LEU A 535 56.84 33.74 35.64
CA LEU A 535 56.97 34.02 34.21
C LEU A 535 56.65 32.78 33.36
N GLU A 536 57.14 31.60 33.75
CA GLU A 536 56.87 30.36 33.04
C GLU A 536 55.38 29.96 33.12
N SER A 537 54.77 30.09 34.30
CA SER A 537 53.32 29.95 34.50
C SER A 537 52.53 30.87 33.57
N GLY A 538 52.90 32.16 33.52
CA GLY A 538 52.28 33.14 32.64
C GLY A 538 52.38 32.79 31.15
N ARG A 539 53.49 32.17 30.71
CA ARG A 539 53.65 31.69 29.33
C ARG A 539 52.69 30.55 28.99
N TYR A 540 52.57 29.53 29.84
CA TYR A 540 51.62 28.42 29.61
C TYR A 540 50.17 28.93 29.58
N HIS A 541 49.80 29.78 30.54
CA HIS A 541 48.47 30.40 30.60
C HIS A 541 48.15 31.23 29.34
N SER A 542 49.11 32.07 28.92
CA SER A 542 48.96 32.87 27.69
C SER A 542 48.82 31.97 26.46
N THR A 543 49.63 30.92 26.35
CA THR A 543 49.59 29.97 25.23
C THR A 543 48.23 29.26 25.15
N ALA A 544 47.70 28.79 26.28
CA ALA A 544 46.37 28.18 26.36
C ALA A 544 45.27 29.12 25.82
N ARG A 545 45.28 30.39 26.24
CA ARG A 545 44.33 31.40 25.74
C ARG A 545 44.49 31.75 24.27
N HIS A 546 45.73 31.74 23.76
CA HIS A 546 45.98 31.97 22.34
C HIS A 546 45.42 30.83 21.48
N ILE A 547 45.56 29.57 21.93
CA ILE A 547 44.96 28.41 21.27
C ILE A 547 43.44 28.56 21.22
N ASP A 548 42.78 28.79 22.36
CA ASP A 548 41.33 28.97 22.41
C ASP A 548 40.87 30.11 21.49
N LYS A 549 41.55 31.26 21.52
CA LYS A 549 41.21 32.42 20.68
C LYS A 549 41.33 32.13 19.18
N TYR A 550 42.35 31.37 18.79
CA TYR A 550 42.53 30.94 17.41
C TYR A 550 41.41 29.98 16.98
N CYS A 551 41.14 28.95 17.79
CA CYS A 551 40.11 27.93 17.55
C CYS A 551 38.71 28.53 17.42
N ARG A 552 38.37 29.56 18.21
CA ARG A 552 37.07 30.29 18.11
C ARG A 552 36.77 30.81 16.72
N THR A 553 37.81 31.21 15.97
CA THR A 553 37.65 31.72 14.60
C THR A 553 37.80 30.62 13.55
N LEU A 554 38.73 29.69 13.76
CA LEU A 554 39.03 28.63 12.81
C LEU A 554 37.85 27.65 12.65
N TYR A 555 37.23 27.24 13.76
CA TYR A 555 36.21 26.19 13.78
C TYR A 555 34.97 26.52 12.93
N PRO A 556 34.31 27.69 13.07
CA PRO A 556 33.20 28.06 12.20
C PRO A 556 33.59 28.19 10.72
N VAL A 557 34.80 28.70 10.43
CA VAL A 557 35.28 28.86 9.04
C VAL A 557 35.49 27.51 8.38
N VAL A 558 36.15 26.56 9.05
CA VAL A 558 36.36 25.20 8.54
C VAL A 558 35.03 24.49 8.31
N PHE A 559 34.06 24.65 9.22
CA PHE A 559 32.74 24.06 9.06
C PHE A 559 31.96 24.65 7.88
N LEU A 560 31.95 25.98 7.73
CA LEU A 560 31.30 26.65 6.60
C LEU A 560 31.94 26.26 5.26
N LEU A 561 33.28 26.21 5.19
CA LEU A 561 33.98 25.73 4.00
C LEU A 561 33.61 24.29 3.66
N PHE A 562 33.53 23.42 4.67
CA PHE A 562 33.09 22.05 4.48
C PHE A 562 31.65 21.99 3.94
N LEU A 563 30.71 22.76 4.48
CA LEU A 563 29.33 22.79 3.99
C LEU A 563 29.24 23.20 2.52
N ILE A 564 30.01 24.23 2.12
CA ILE A 564 30.06 24.70 0.73
C ILE A 564 30.63 23.61 -0.18
N ILE A 565 31.77 23.02 0.20
CA ILE A 565 32.41 21.95 -0.58
C ILE A 565 31.49 20.73 -0.67
N TYR A 566 30.87 20.33 0.44
CA TYR A 566 29.94 19.21 0.49
C TYR A 566 28.75 19.46 -0.45
N TYR A 567 28.16 20.66 -0.40
CA TYR A 567 27.06 21.01 -1.29
C TYR A 567 27.46 20.91 -2.77
N PHE A 568 28.50 21.62 -3.21
CA PHE A 568 28.88 21.64 -4.63
C PHE A 568 29.42 20.29 -5.14
N VAL A 569 30.29 19.62 -4.37
CA VAL A 569 30.94 18.39 -4.86
C VAL A 569 30.01 17.19 -4.81
N ILE A 570 29.22 17.06 -3.74
CA ILE A 570 28.40 15.86 -3.52
C ILE A 570 27.02 16.00 -4.16
N THR A 571 26.36 17.16 -4.01
CA THR A 571 25.01 17.32 -4.58
C THR A 571 25.06 17.47 -6.10
N GLU A 572 25.94 18.33 -6.65
CA GLU A 572 26.05 18.58 -8.09
C GLU A 572 27.04 17.66 -8.83
N GLY A 573 27.80 16.81 -8.12
CA GLY A 573 28.77 15.90 -8.74
C GLY A 573 28.17 14.85 -9.70
N ASP A 574 28.99 13.93 -10.19
CA ASP A 574 28.50 12.81 -11.01
C ASP A 574 28.07 11.62 -10.12
N GLU A 575 27.01 10.90 -10.49
CA GLU A 575 26.39 9.83 -9.67
C GLU A 575 27.27 8.59 -9.56
N THR A 576 28.10 8.29 -10.57
CA THR A 576 28.87 7.03 -10.67
C THR A 576 30.37 7.17 -10.39
N LYS A 577 30.86 8.37 -10.01
CA LYS A 577 32.30 8.62 -9.78
C LYS A 577 32.97 7.66 -8.78
N CYS A 578 32.23 7.21 -7.79
CA CYS A 578 32.64 6.20 -6.80
C CYS A 578 32.94 4.82 -7.41
N LEU A 579 32.25 4.43 -8.49
CA LEU A 579 32.34 3.09 -9.08
C LEU A 579 33.53 3.01 -10.04
N GLN A 580 33.87 4.10 -10.73
CA GLN A 580 35.05 4.17 -11.58
C GLN A 580 36.34 3.98 -10.77
N ARG A 581 36.46 4.64 -9.61
CA ARG A 581 37.60 4.44 -8.70
C ARG A 581 37.77 3.01 -8.21
N ALA A 582 36.66 2.28 -8.01
CA ALA A 582 36.72 0.89 -7.57
C ALA A 582 37.15 -0.07 -8.69
N ASN A 583 36.87 0.27 -9.95
CA ASN A 583 37.31 -0.51 -11.12
C ASN A 583 38.75 -0.19 -11.54
N ASP A 584 39.27 1.00 -11.24
CA ASP A 584 40.66 1.37 -11.51
C ASP A 584 41.65 0.76 -10.49
N GLU A 585 41.15 0.25 -9.35
CA GLU A 585 41.93 -0.46 -8.32
C GLU A 585 41.93 -2.00 -8.49
N LEU A 586 41.37 -2.50 -9.60
CA LEU A 586 41.21 -3.93 -9.93
C LEU A 586 41.88 -4.23 -11.28
#